data_AF-A0A9D7RYE8-F1
#
_entry.id   AF-A0A9D7RYE8-F1
#
_cell.length_a   1.000
_cell.length_b   1.000
_cell.length_c   1.000
_cell.angle_alpha   90.00
_cell.angle_beta   90.00
_cell.angle_gamma   90.00
#
_symmetry.space_group_name_H-M   'P 1'
#
loop_
_entity.id
_entity.type
_entity.pdbx_description
1 polymer ?
#
loop_
_entity_poly.entity_id
_entity_poly.type
_entity_poly.pdbx_seq_one_letter_code
_entity_poly.pdbx_strand_id
1 'polypeptide(L)'
;MPLAALALPALKRRPATEVHLLIDTIDKLIQRDGRVDVFEYGIARLLRQQMVEAMEPARARAGNAKLPGVRREALALLAVLAHHGHGDSESARRAYIAGAGVLFPGDADAYAQPRDWIAELDRALPALDALVPVGKETLVLALATTVGHDGQIAVSEAELLRLTCTLLHCPLPPILGA
;
A
#
# COMPACT_ATOMS: atom_id res chain seq x y z
N MET A 1 -4.05 13.59 2.38
CA MET A 1 -4.60 13.13 1.07
C MET A 1 -5.72 13.99 0.42
N PRO A 2 -6.00 15.28 0.74
CA PRO A 2 -7.06 15.99 0.01
C PRO A 2 -6.63 16.50 -1.37
N LEU A 3 -5.37 16.95 -1.56
CA LEU A 3 -4.95 17.60 -2.81
C LEU A 3 -4.75 16.63 -3.99
N ALA A 4 -4.12 15.47 -3.77
CA ALA A 4 -3.91 14.47 -4.83
C ALA A 4 -5.24 13.88 -5.32
N ALA A 5 -6.16 13.60 -4.39
CA ALA A 5 -7.51 13.12 -4.70
C ALA A 5 -8.31 14.12 -5.55
N LEU A 6 -8.15 15.43 -5.30
CA LEU A 6 -8.82 16.49 -6.06
C LEU A 6 -8.21 16.73 -7.45
N ALA A 7 -6.90 16.49 -7.63
CA ALA A 7 -6.21 16.71 -8.89
C ALA A 7 -6.39 15.56 -9.91
N LEU A 8 -6.64 14.34 -9.43
CA LEU A 8 -6.72 13.12 -10.23
C LEU A 8 -7.74 13.18 -11.40
N PRO A 9 -8.98 13.69 -11.24
CA PRO A 9 -9.93 13.78 -12.34
C PRO A 9 -9.48 14.71 -13.47
N ALA A 10 -8.74 15.78 -13.13
CA ALA A 10 -8.19 16.71 -14.11
C ALA A 10 -6.98 16.11 -14.86
N LEU A 11 -6.17 15.31 -14.17
CA LEU A 11 -5.03 14.59 -14.76
C LEU A 11 -5.48 13.49 -15.73
N LYS A 12 -6.57 12.77 -15.44
CA LYS A 12 -7.13 11.73 -16.33
C LYS A 12 -7.63 12.27 -17.67
N ARG A 13 -7.88 13.58 -17.79
CA ARG A 13 -8.38 14.23 -19.02
C ARG A 13 -7.26 14.74 -19.93
N ARG A 14 -5.99 14.57 -19.54
CA ARG A 14 -4.82 15.08 -20.25
C ARG A 14 -4.31 14.04 -21.28
N PRO A 15 -3.66 14.49 -22.38
CA PRO A 15 -3.03 13.59 -23.34
C PRO A 15 -1.99 12.67 -22.67
N ALA A 16 -1.94 11.40 -23.07
CA ALA A 16 -1.07 10.39 -22.44
C ALA A 16 0.42 10.79 -22.34
N THR A 17 0.91 11.59 -23.31
CA THR A 17 2.26 12.16 -23.33
C THR A 17 2.50 13.20 -22.22
N GLU A 18 1.53 14.10 -21.97
CA GLU A 18 1.62 15.09 -20.89
C GLU A 18 1.62 14.40 -19.53
N VAL A 19 0.86 13.31 -19.40
CA VAL A 19 0.79 12.58 -18.14
C VAL A 19 2.04 11.74 -17.90
N HIS A 20 2.65 11.15 -18.93
CA HIS A 20 3.97 10.50 -18.82
C HIS A 20 5.05 11.50 -18.35
N LEU A 21 5.08 12.70 -18.93
CA LEU A 21 6.02 13.75 -18.52
C LEU A 21 5.84 14.14 -17.04
N LEU A 22 4.59 14.17 -16.56
CA LEU A 22 4.28 14.41 -15.16
C LEU A 22 4.81 13.30 -14.25
N ILE A 23 4.62 12.02 -14.61
CA ILE A 23 5.19 10.89 -13.85
C ILE A 23 6.71 11.03 -13.78
N ASP A 24 7.37 11.22 -14.93
CA ASP A 24 8.83 11.33 -15.00
C ASP A 24 9.35 12.48 -14.14
N THR A 25 8.59 13.58 -14.06
CA THR A 25 8.93 14.74 -13.22
C THR A 25 8.78 14.42 -11.74
N ILE A 26 7.71 13.72 -11.36
CA ILE A 26 7.47 13.27 -9.98
C ILE A 26 8.56 12.29 -9.54
N ASP A 27 8.93 11.32 -10.37
CA ASP A 27 10.01 10.38 -10.06
C ASP A 27 11.34 11.10 -9.85
N LYS A 28 11.66 12.09 -10.70
CA LYS A 28 12.88 12.90 -10.54
C LYS A 28 12.86 13.75 -9.28
N LEU A 29 11.70 14.21 -8.83
CA LEU A 29 11.56 15.00 -7.60
C LEU A 29 11.74 14.12 -6.36
N ILE A 30 11.11 12.93 -6.35
CA ILE A 30 11.18 11.96 -5.25
C ILE A 30 12.60 11.40 -5.09
N GLN A 31 13.37 11.30 -6.18
CA GLN A 31 14.75 10.79 -6.13
C GLN A 31 15.79 11.88 -5.79
N ARG A 32 15.39 13.16 -5.67
CA ARG A 32 16.33 14.29 -5.64
C ARG A 32 17.19 14.35 -4.38
N ASP A 33 16.66 13.93 -3.23
CA ASP A 33 17.37 13.93 -1.95
C ASP A 33 18.04 12.58 -1.62
N GLY A 34 17.89 11.59 -2.50
CA GLY A 34 18.44 10.25 -2.34
C GLY A 34 17.71 9.39 -1.31
N ARG A 35 16.55 9.83 -0.77
CA ARG A 35 15.74 9.08 0.18
C ARG A 35 14.27 9.20 -0.18
N VAL A 36 13.72 8.12 -0.73
CA VAL A 36 12.28 8.05 -1.01
C VAL A 36 11.52 7.81 0.29
N ASP A 37 10.60 8.70 0.63
CA ASP A 37 9.64 8.47 1.71
C ASP A 37 8.50 7.52 1.26
N VAL A 38 7.94 6.73 2.18
CA VAL A 38 6.88 5.74 1.85
C VAL A 38 5.61 6.41 1.30
N PHE A 39 5.29 7.63 1.74
CA PHE A 39 4.18 8.42 1.19
C PHE A 39 4.47 8.90 -0.21
N GLU A 40 5.68 9.38 -0.46
CA GLU A 40 6.11 9.85 -1.78
C GLU A 40 6.05 8.71 -2.81
N TYR A 41 6.60 7.56 -2.44
CA TYR A 41 6.48 6.33 -3.24
C TYR A 41 5.02 5.99 -3.52
N GLY A 42 4.18 5.95 -2.49
CA GLY A 42 2.79 5.54 -2.64
C GLY A 42 1.98 6.53 -3.50
N ILE A 43 2.22 7.84 -3.38
CA ILE A 43 1.57 8.86 -4.23
C ILE A 43 1.99 8.69 -5.69
N ALA A 44 3.28 8.53 -5.97
CA ALA A 44 3.77 8.31 -7.32
C ALA A 44 3.20 7.01 -7.93
N ARG A 45 3.14 5.94 -7.13
CA ARG A 45 2.53 4.67 -7.51
C ARG A 45 1.04 4.83 -7.81
N LEU A 46 0.30 5.54 -6.96
CA LEU A 46 -1.13 5.80 -7.15
C LEU A 46 -1.38 6.58 -8.44
N LEU A 47 -0.59 7.63 -8.71
CA LEU A 47 -0.70 8.40 -9.94
C LEU A 47 -0.45 7.51 -11.17
N ARG A 48 0.62 6.71 -11.17
CA ARG A 48 0.90 5.74 -12.24
C ARG A 48 -0.26 4.80 -12.47
N GLN A 49 -0.77 4.18 -11.41
CA GLN A 49 -1.86 3.21 -11.48
C GLN A 49 -3.13 3.85 -12.06
N GLN A 50 -3.52 5.02 -11.58
CA GLN A 50 -4.71 5.74 -12.06
C GLN A 50 -4.63 6.12 -13.54
N MET A 51 -3.43 6.31 -14.07
CA MET A 51 -3.21 6.58 -15.49
C MET A 51 -3.33 5.33 -16.36
N VAL A 52 -2.71 4.23 -15.93
CA VAL A 52 -2.82 2.94 -16.62
C VAL A 52 -4.29 2.53 -16.70
N GLU A 53 -5.02 2.66 -15.60
CA GLU A 53 -6.47 2.37 -15.54
C GLU A 53 -7.31 3.27 -16.45
N ALA A 54 -6.94 4.56 -16.57
CA ALA A 54 -7.63 5.49 -17.47
C ALA A 54 -7.43 5.12 -18.94
N MET A 55 -6.29 4.53 -19.29
CA MET A 55 -5.97 4.07 -20.65
C MET A 55 -6.55 2.68 -20.95
N GLU A 56 -6.72 1.82 -19.93
CA GLU A 56 -7.16 0.43 -20.08
C GLU A 56 -8.30 0.07 -19.10
N PRO A 57 -9.52 0.61 -19.28
CA PRO A 57 -10.63 0.41 -18.33
C PRO A 57 -11.08 -1.06 -18.18
N ALA A 58 -10.76 -1.93 -19.15
CA ALA A 58 -11.10 -3.35 -19.10
C ALA A 58 -10.21 -4.18 -18.14
N ARG A 59 -9.11 -3.62 -17.63
CA ARG A 59 -8.14 -4.31 -16.76
C ARG A 59 -8.57 -4.35 -15.29
N ALA A 60 -9.56 -3.55 -14.89
CA ALA A 60 -10.13 -3.49 -13.53
C ALA A 60 -11.03 -4.70 -13.19
N ARG A 61 -10.67 -5.90 -13.64
CA ARG A 61 -11.41 -7.14 -13.32
C ARG A 61 -11.02 -7.63 -11.93
N ALA A 62 -12.03 -8.01 -11.14
CA ALA A 62 -11.85 -8.65 -9.85
C ALA A 62 -10.89 -9.84 -9.99
N GLY A 63 -9.80 -9.81 -9.23
CA GLY A 63 -8.81 -10.87 -9.27
C GLY A 63 -9.33 -12.17 -8.62
N ASN A 64 -8.68 -13.28 -8.96
CA ASN A 64 -9.03 -14.63 -8.53
C ASN A 64 -8.01 -15.23 -7.54
N ALA A 65 -7.03 -14.44 -7.08
CA ALA A 65 -6.01 -14.90 -6.17
C ALA A 65 -6.59 -15.15 -4.78
N LYS A 66 -6.12 -16.20 -4.12
CA LYS A 66 -6.44 -16.53 -2.73
C LYS A 66 -5.28 -16.17 -1.83
N LEU A 67 -5.58 -15.78 -0.59
CA LEU A 67 -4.57 -15.32 0.38
C LEU A 67 -3.36 -16.27 0.55
N PRO A 68 -3.53 -17.61 0.62
CA PRO A 68 -2.39 -18.53 0.71
C PRO A 68 -1.45 -18.47 -0.51
N GLY A 69 -1.98 -18.17 -1.70
CA GLY A 69 -1.21 -18.09 -2.95
C GLY A 69 -0.39 -16.81 -3.09
N VAL A 70 -0.64 -15.80 -2.24
CA VAL A 70 0.09 -14.52 -2.20
C VAL A 70 0.65 -14.25 -0.80
N ARG A 71 0.93 -15.32 -0.04
CA ARG A 71 1.39 -15.24 1.36
C ARG A 71 2.65 -14.39 1.49
N ARG A 72 3.63 -14.61 0.62
CA ARG A 72 4.90 -13.87 0.63
C ARG A 72 4.67 -12.38 0.44
N GLU A 73 3.84 -12.02 -0.53
CA GLU A 73 3.51 -10.64 -0.87
C GLU A 73 2.73 -9.96 0.27
N ALA A 74 1.82 -10.69 0.92
CA ALA A 74 1.05 -10.17 2.05
C ALA A 74 1.96 -9.90 3.27
N LEU A 75 2.85 -10.83 3.61
CA LEU A 75 3.81 -10.65 4.70
C LEU A 75 4.82 -9.55 4.40
N ALA A 76 5.30 -9.43 3.16
CA ALA A 76 6.19 -8.34 2.75
C ALA A 76 5.51 -6.98 2.93
N LEU A 77 4.25 -6.83 2.49
CA LEU A 77 3.51 -5.59 2.71
C LEU A 77 3.38 -5.26 4.21
N LEU A 78 3.02 -6.23 5.05
CA LEU A 78 2.96 -6.03 6.51
C LEU A 78 4.32 -5.62 7.10
N ALA A 79 5.42 -6.23 6.65
CA ALA A 79 6.76 -5.92 7.14
C ALA A 79 7.18 -4.48 6.77
N VAL A 80 6.83 -4.01 5.57
CA VAL A 80 7.07 -2.64 5.13
C VAL A 80 6.23 -1.63 5.93
N LEU A 81 4.92 -1.86 6.09
CA LEU A 81 4.10 -0.96 6.91
C LEU A 81 4.56 -0.94 8.37
N ALA A 82 4.92 -2.10 8.94
CA ALA A 82 5.45 -2.16 10.29
C ALA A 82 6.77 -1.38 10.43
N HIS A 83 7.66 -1.51 9.44
CA HIS A 83 8.94 -0.80 9.45
C HIS A 83 8.80 0.72 9.37
N HIS A 84 7.86 1.22 8.57
CA HIS A 84 7.66 2.65 8.36
C HIS A 84 6.62 3.30 9.29
N GLY A 85 5.78 2.52 9.95
CA GLY A 85 4.79 3.01 10.93
C GLY A 85 5.38 3.18 12.32
N HIS A 86 6.34 2.32 12.71
CA HIS A 86 6.83 2.25 14.09
C HIS A 86 8.25 2.84 14.24
N GLY A 87 8.47 3.56 15.34
CA GLY A 87 9.72 4.29 15.58
C GLY A 87 10.95 3.45 15.94
N ASP A 88 10.76 2.17 16.26
CA ASP A 88 11.82 1.25 16.62
C ASP A 88 11.56 -0.18 16.11
N SER A 89 12.63 -0.96 15.96
CA SER A 89 12.56 -2.32 15.39
C SER A 89 11.74 -3.31 16.21
N GLU A 90 11.64 -3.13 17.52
CA GLU A 90 10.84 -4.04 18.35
C GLU A 90 9.35 -3.72 18.24
N SER A 91 8.98 -2.44 18.26
CA SER A 91 7.60 -2.02 18.01
C SER A 91 7.15 -2.46 16.61
N ALA A 92 8.00 -2.30 15.58
CA ALA A 92 7.75 -2.83 14.24
C ALA A 92 7.57 -4.37 14.24
N ARG A 93 8.43 -5.11 14.94
CA ARG A 93 8.32 -6.57 15.03
C ARG A 93 6.99 -7.00 15.66
N ARG A 94 6.58 -6.37 16.77
CA ARG A 94 5.32 -6.68 17.45
C ARG A 94 4.10 -6.35 16.59
N ALA A 95 4.13 -5.19 15.93
CA ALA A 95 3.11 -4.78 14.98
C ALA A 95 2.97 -5.77 13.81
N TYR A 96 4.09 -6.16 13.21
CA TYR A 96 4.11 -7.18 12.16
C TYR A 96 3.52 -8.51 12.64
N ILE A 97 3.92 -8.99 13.83
CA ILE A 97 3.40 -10.26 14.37
C ILE A 97 1.88 -10.18 14.58
N ALA A 98 1.38 -9.05 15.10
CA ALA A 98 -0.04 -8.85 15.31
C ALA A 98 -0.83 -8.91 13.98
N GLY A 99 -0.38 -8.20 12.95
CA GLY A 99 -1.00 -8.26 11.62
C GLY A 99 -0.86 -9.62 10.93
N ALA A 100 0.32 -10.23 10.99
CA ALA A 100 0.57 -11.53 10.38
C ALA A 100 -0.27 -12.64 11.05
N GLY A 101 -0.51 -12.53 12.36
CA GLY A 101 -1.42 -13.41 13.09
C GLY A 101 -2.89 -13.32 12.65
N VAL A 102 -3.32 -12.20 12.07
CA VAL A 102 -4.65 -12.07 11.44
C VAL A 102 -4.71 -12.84 10.12
N LEU A 103 -3.64 -12.80 9.32
CA LEU A 103 -3.60 -13.48 8.01
C LEU A 103 -3.35 -14.98 8.10
N PHE A 104 -2.41 -15.37 8.96
CA PHE A 104 -1.89 -16.72 9.08
C PHE A 104 -1.73 -17.10 10.57
N PRO A 105 -2.85 -17.35 11.29
CA PRO A 105 -2.81 -17.65 12.71
C PRO A 105 -1.91 -18.86 13.02
N GLY A 106 -0.86 -18.65 13.82
CA GLY A 106 0.08 -19.71 14.21
C GLY A 106 1.06 -20.16 13.13
N ASP A 107 1.05 -19.53 11.93
CA ASP A 107 1.87 -19.94 10.77
C ASP A 107 2.40 -18.72 10.00
N ALA A 108 2.85 -17.69 10.72
CA ALA A 108 3.48 -16.51 10.16
C ALA A 108 5.01 -16.61 10.24
N ASP A 109 5.70 -16.21 9.16
CA ASP A 109 7.17 -16.12 9.18
C ASP A 109 7.62 -15.04 10.16
N ALA A 110 8.82 -15.21 10.73
CA ALA A 110 9.41 -14.21 11.60
C ALA A 110 9.62 -12.87 10.86
N TYR A 111 9.42 -11.77 11.58
CA TYR A 111 9.70 -10.44 11.05
C TYR A 111 11.19 -10.33 10.65
N ALA A 112 11.41 -9.81 9.46
CA ALA A 112 12.71 -9.32 9.02
C ALA A 112 12.54 -7.88 8.54
N GLN A 113 13.47 -7.01 8.92
CA GLN A 113 13.47 -5.64 8.41
C GLN A 113 13.63 -5.66 6.88
N PRO A 114 12.72 -5.02 6.13
CA PRO A 114 12.83 -4.93 4.68
C PRO A 114 14.12 -4.21 4.27
N ARG A 115 14.89 -4.80 3.35
CA ARG A 115 16.14 -4.20 2.85
C ARG A 115 15.89 -3.33 1.62
N ASP A 116 15.11 -3.84 0.68
CA ASP A 116 14.69 -3.14 -0.53
C ASP A 116 13.16 -3.11 -0.55
N TRP A 117 12.61 -2.30 0.35
CA TRP A 117 11.17 -2.21 0.57
C TRP A 117 10.42 -1.73 -0.68
N ILE A 118 11.06 -0.92 -1.54
CA ILE A 118 10.46 -0.45 -2.79
C ILE A 118 10.23 -1.63 -3.73
N ALA A 119 11.27 -2.43 -3.99
CA ALA A 119 11.15 -3.60 -4.86
C ALA A 119 10.20 -4.66 -4.28
N GLU A 120 10.13 -4.77 -2.95
CA GLU A 120 9.15 -5.63 -2.27
C GLU A 120 7.72 -5.14 -2.51
N LEU A 121 7.43 -3.84 -2.36
CA LEU A 121 6.11 -3.27 -2.63
C LEU A 121 5.72 -3.34 -4.10
N ASP A 122 6.64 -3.05 -5.03
CA ASP A 122 6.38 -3.12 -6.47
C ASP A 122 5.96 -4.53 -6.92
N ARG A 123 6.48 -5.57 -6.25
CA ARG A 123 6.08 -6.96 -6.46
C ARG A 123 4.79 -7.31 -5.73
N ALA A 124 4.63 -6.86 -4.49
CA ALA A 124 3.51 -7.26 -3.64
C ALA A 124 2.18 -6.65 -4.07
N LEU A 125 2.16 -5.34 -4.37
CA LEU A 125 0.92 -4.61 -4.62
C LEU A 125 0.08 -5.20 -5.77
N PRO A 126 0.64 -5.53 -6.96
CA PRO A 126 -0.15 -6.12 -8.04
C PRO A 126 -0.73 -7.51 -7.69
N ALA A 127 0.02 -8.33 -6.95
CA ALA A 127 -0.43 -9.66 -6.55
C ALA A 127 -1.56 -9.57 -5.52
N LEU A 128 -1.45 -8.64 -4.58
CA LEU A 128 -2.46 -8.40 -3.55
C LEU A 128 -3.71 -7.71 -4.11
N ASP A 129 -3.57 -6.84 -5.11
CA ASP A 129 -4.73 -6.26 -5.80
C ASP A 129 -5.54 -7.31 -6.58
N ALA A 130 -4.92 -8.44 -6.95
CA ALA A 130 -5.60 -9.57 -7.55
C ALA A 130 -6.32 -10.50 -6.54
N LEU A 131 -6.34 -10.17 -5.25
CA LEU A 131 -7.08 -10.94 -4.25
C LEU A 131 -8.59 -10.90 -4.49
N VAL A 132 -9.24 -12.03 -4.24
CA VAL A 132 -10.71 -12.09 -4.10
C VAL A 132 -11.19 -11.17 -2.95
N PRO A 133 -12.44 -10.67 -2.98
CA PRO A 133 -12.93 -9.69 -2.01
C PRO A 133 -12.72 -10.07 -0.53
N VAL A 134 -13.05 -11.32 -0.16
CA VAL A 134 -12.84 -11.82 1.22
C VAL A 134 -11.36 -11.81 1.63
N GLY A 135 -10.45 -12.06 0.69
CA GLY A 135 -9.01 -11.96 0.91
C GLY A 135 -8.56 -10.51 1.12
N LYS A 136 -9.14 -9.56 0.37
CA LYS A 136 -8.88 -8.13 0.55
C LYS A 136 -9.39 -7.62 1.90
N GLU A 137 -10.57 -8.05 2.34
CA GLU A 137 -11.11 -7.70 3.67
C GLU A 137 -10.17 -8.17 4.80
N THR A 138 -9.73 -9.42 4.72
CA THR A 138 -8.79 -10.00 5.70
C THR A 138 -7.44 -9.28 5.68
N LEU A 139 -6.93 -8.94 4.48
CA LEU A 139 -5.72 -8.15 4.30
C LEU A 139 -5.85 -6.76 4.95
N VAL A 140 -6.94 -6.05 4.68
CA VAL A 140 -7.18 -4.72 5.24
C VAL A 140 -7.24 -4.75 6.77
N LEU A 141 -7.87 -5.77 7.35
CA LEU A 141 -7.89 -5.93 8.80
C LEU A 141 -6.48 -6.14 9.37
N ALA A 142 -5.66 -6.96 8.72
CA ALA A 142 -4.27 -7.18 9.12
C ALA A 142 -3.41 -5.91 9.00
N LEU A 143 -3.60 -5.13 7.93
CA LEU A 143 -2.93 -3.85 7.75
C LEU A 143 -3.31 -2.86 8.85
N ALA A 144 -4.60 -2.72 9.15
CA ALA A 144 -5.08 -1.88 10.24
C ALA A 144 -4.56 -2.33 11.61
N THR A 145 -4.50 -3.64 11.84
CA THR A 145 -3.94 -4.22 13.08
C THR A 145 -2.44 -3.93 13.22
N THR A 146 -1.69 -3.95 12.11
CA THR A 146 -0.25 -3.64 12.10
C THR A 146 -0.02 -2.16 12.37
N VAL A 147 -0.75 -1.31 11.66
CA VAL A 147 -0.58 0.14 11.76
C VAL A 147 -1.00 0.64 13.13
N GLY A 148 -2.16 0.23 13.65
CA GLY A 148 -2.66 0.67 14.96
C GLY A 148 -2.20 -0.17 16.16
N HIS A 149 -1.07 -0.89 16.06
CA HIS A 149 -0.65 -1.84 17.09
C HIS A 149 -0.34 -1.19 18.44
N ASP A 150 0.14 0.04 18.44
CA ASP A 150 0.46 0.83 19.64
C ASP A 150 -0.78 1.47 20.31
N GLY A 151 -1.97 1.24 19.74
CA GLY A 151 -3.24 1.74 20.25
C GLY A 151 -3.54 3.19 19.88
N GLN A 152 -2.67 3.86 19.11
CA GLN A 152 -2.88 5.22 18.62
C GLN A 152 -2.49 5.31 17.15
N ILE A 153 -3.47 5.49 16.27
CA ILE A 153 -3.17 5.66 14.84
C ILE A 153 -2.78 7.13 14.61
N ALA A 154 -1.51 7.37 14.31
CA ALA A 154 -1.02 8.67 13.90
C ALA A 154 -1.64 9.11 12.56
N VAL A 155 -1.63 10.41 12.28
CA VAL A 155 -2.15 10.94 11.00
C VAL A 155 -1.39 10.33 9.82
N SER A 156 -0.06 10.22 9.92
CA SER A 156 0.76 9.55 8.91
C SER A 156 0.29 8.11 8.70
N GLU A 157 0.24 7.33 9.75
CA GLU A 157 -0.21 5.93 9.73
C GLU A 157 -1.59 5.73 9.08
N ALA A 158 -2.57 6.56 9.43
CA ALA A 158 -3.89 6.56 8.82
C ALA A 158 -3.84 6.87 7.31
N GLU A 159 -2.97 7.80 6.91
CA GLU A 159 -2.77 8.17 5.51
C GLU A 159 -2.05 7.05 4.75
N LEU A 160 -1.11 6.33 5.37
CA LEU A 160 -0.38 5.21 4.75
C LEU A 160 -1.33 4.03 4.51
N LEU A 161 -2.17 3.72 5.51
CA LEU A 161 -3.23 2.73 5.37
C LEU A 161 -4.22 3.13 4.26
N ARG A 162 -4.64 4.40 4.23
CA ARG A 162 -5.55 4.90 3.18
C ARG A 162 -4.95 4.81 1.79
N LEU A 163 -3.68 5.16 1.64
CA LEU A 163 -2.96 5.06 0.38
C LEU A 163 -2.85 3.59 -0.07
N THR A 164 -2.50 2.69 0.85
CA THR A 164 -2.41 1.25 0.59
C THR A 164 -3.77 0.67 0.18
N CYS A 165 -4.85 1.02 0.87
CA CYS A 165 -6.20 0.59 0.50
C CYS A 165 -6.62 1.10 -0.89
N THR A 166 -6.24 2.33 -1.22
CA THR A 166 -6.51 2.91 -2.55
C THR A 166 -5.78 2.14 -3.65
N LEU A 167 -4.50 1.81 -3.44
CA LEU A 167 -3.68 1.03 -4.38
C LEU A 167 -4.23 -0.39 -4.60
N LEU A 168 -4.82 -0.98 -3.56
CA LEU A 168 -5.37 -2.34 -3.58
C LEU A 168 -6.87 -2.40 -3.94
N HIS A 169 -7.47 -1.29 -4.37
CA HIS A 169 -8.91 -1.21 -4.69
C HIS A 169 -9.82 -1.80 -3.60
N CYS A 170 -9.51 -1.55 -2.32
CA CYS A 170 -10.31 -2.01 -1.21
C CYS A 170 -10.86 -0.84 -0.39
N PRO A 171 -12.06 -0.99 0.20
CA PRO A 171 -12.62 0.04 1.05
C PRO A 171 -11.75 0.21 2.30
N LEU A 172 -11.62 1.47 2.74
CA LEU A 172 -10.99 1.78 4.02
C LEU A 172 -11.85 1.21 5.16
N PRO A 173 -11.27 0.54 6.17
CA PRO A 173 -12.04 0.02 7.28
C PRO A 173 -12.60 1.19 8.11
N PRO A 174 -13.82 1.08 8.67
CA PRO A 174 -14.46 2.14 9.45
C PRO A 174 -13.71 2.50 10.74
N ILE A 175 -12.66 1.76 11.08
CA ILE A 175 -11.79 1.93 12.25
C ILE A 175 -11.04 3.28 12.20
N LEU A 176 -10.90 3.89 11.02
CA LEU A 176 -10.27 5.21 10.82
C LEU A 176 -11.25 6.39 10.81
N GLY A 177 -12.50 6.20 11.24
CA GLY A 177 -13.55 7.22 11.19
C GLY A 177 -14.09 7.62 12.57
N ALA A 178 -13.41 8.56 13.22
CA ALA A 178 -13.98 9.54 14.16
C ALA A 178 -13.06 10.76 14.23
#